data_AF-A0A2D8IUL2-F1
#
_entry.id   AF-A0A2D8IUL2-F1
#
_cell.length_a   1.000
_cell.length_b   1.000
_cell.length_c   1.000
_cell.angle_alpha   90.00
_cell.angle_beta   90.00
_cell.angle_gamma   90.00
#
_symmetry.space_group_name_H-M   'P 1'
#
loop_
_entity.id
_entity.type
_entity.pdbx_description
1 polymer ?
#
loop_
_entity_poly.entity_id
_entity_poly.type
_entity_poly.pdbx_seq_one_letter_code
_entity_poly.pdbx_strand_id
1 'polypeptide(L)' 'MWKSGTTETTQIGYVNRHQQKNHGTRGIAGTDHLQLAYKLECLAPGCGHIYGANGTDIFQRKCPECQGGRKGIAY' A
#
# COMPACT_ATOMS: atom_id res chain seq x y z
N MET A 1 -12.74 -10.34 1.56
CA MET A 1 -13.17 -9.11 0.86
C MET A 1 -12.27 -7.97 1.29
N TRP A 2 -11.83 -7.10 0.36
CA TRP A 2 -11.03 -5.92 0.68
C TRP A 2 -11.91 -4.81 1.27
N LYS A 3 -11.40 -4.10 2.28
CA LYS A 3 -12.07 -2.98 2.94
C LYS A 3 -11.33 -1.68 2.64
N SER A 4 -12.09 -0.63 2.37
CA SER A 4 -11.54 0.73 2.30
C SER A 4 -11.22 1.24 3.69
N GLY A 5 -10.11 1.97 3.84
CA GLY A 5 -9.85 2.73 5.05
C GLY A 5 -10.71 4.01 5.09
N THR A 6 -10.73 4.65 6.26
CA THR A 6 -11.55 5.84 6.54
C THR A 6 -10.84 7.16 6.25
N THR A 7 -9.52 7.14 6.04
CA THR A 7 -8.73 8.33 5.68
C THR A 7 -8.38 8.32 4.20
N GLU A 8 -8.18 9.49 3.59
CA GLU A 8 -7.92 9.68 2.16
C GLU A 8 -6.93 8.67 1.57
N THR A 9 -5.75 8.54 2.19
CA THR A 9 -4.65 7.73 1.64
C THR A 9 -4.89 6.23 1.78
N THR A 10 -5.80 5.84 2.67
CA THR A 10 -6.17 4.44 2.92
C THR A 10 -7.43 4.00 2.16
N GLN A 11 -8.03 4.89 1.37
CA GLN A 11 -9.18 4.55 0.54
C GLN A 11 -8.77 3.70 -0.66
N ILE A 12 -9.65 2.76 -1.04
CA ILE A 12 -9.47 1.96 -2.25
C ILE A 12 -9.44 2.90 -3.45
N GLY A 13 -8.43 2.76 -4.30
CA GLY A 13 -8.25 3.58 -5.49
C GLY A 13 -7.34 4.79 -5.28
N TYR A 14 -6.97 5.14 -4.04
CA TYR A 14 -5.97 6.19 -3.81
C TYR A 14 -4.65 5.81 -4.50
N VAL A 15 -4.09 6.76 -5.25
CA VAL A 15 -2.78 6.63 -5.89
C VAL A 15 -1.88 7.70 -5.31
N ASN A 16 -0.76 7.28 -4.72
CA ASN A 16 0.19 8.23 -4.14
C ASN A 16 1.09 8.89 -5.22
N ARG A 17 1.93 9.86 -4.81
CA ARG A 17 2.87 10.58 -5.70
C ARG A 17 3.94 9.70 -6.38
N HIS A 18 4.08 8.45 -5.95
CA HIS A 18 5.05 7.49 -6.47
C HIS A 18 4.39 6.41 -7.35
N GLN A 19 3.10 6.57 -7.69
CA GLN A 19 2.32 5.66 -8.54
C GLN A 19 2.02 4.31 -7.87
N GLN A 20 1.68 4.32 -6.58
CA GLN A 20 1.19 3.14 -5.88
C GLN A 20 -0.31 3.26 -5.65
N LYS A 21 -1.08 2.36 -6.26
CA LYS A 21 -2.52 2.26 -6.04
C LYS A 21 -2.81 1.42 -4.82
N ASN A 22 -3.63 1.95 -3.93
CA ASN A 22 -4.17 1.22 -2.79
C ASN A 22 -5.40 0.39 -3.19
N HIS A 23 -5.39 -0.90 -2.84
CA HIS A 23 -6.48 -1.85 -3.06
C HIS A 23 -7.23 -2.22 -1.77
N GLY A 24 -6.91 -1.56 -0.65
CA GLY A 24 -7.58 -1.73 0.63
C GLY A 24 -6.88 -2.74 1.55
N THR A 25 -7.54 -3.07 2.66
CA THR A 25 -7.04 -3.98 3.69
C THR A 25 -7.98 -5.16 3.92
N ARG A 26 -7.45 -6.29 4.39
CA ARG A 26 -8.25 -7.40 4.92
C ARG A 26 -8.58 -7.26 6.41
N GLY A 27 -8.12 -6.18 7.06
CA GLY A 27 -8.23 -6.00 8.50
C GLY A 27 -7.18 -6.79 9.28
N ILE A 28 -6.08 -7.17 8.65
CA ILE A 28 -4.98 -7.83 9.34
C ILE A 28 -3.99 -6.80 9.88
N ALA A 29 -3.36 -7.13 11.00
CA ALA A 29 -2.37 -6.27 11.64
C ALA A 29 -1.17 -6.02 10.71
N GLY A 30 -0.77 -4.75 10.64
CA GLY A 30 0.51 -4.34 10.07
C GLY A 30 1.66 -4.53 11.06
N THR A 31 2.82 -3.99 10.71
CA THR A 31 4.02 -4.04 11.58
C THR A 31 4.16 -2.82 12.48
N ASP A 32 3.40 -1.77 12.21
CA ASP A 32 3.39 -0.53 12.99
C ASP A 32 2.28 -0.56 14.05
N HIS A 33 2.44 0.24 15.11
CA HIS A 33 1.51 0.27 16.23
C HIS A 33 0.07 0.57 15.79
N LEU A 34 -0.83 -0.38 16.04
CA LEU A 34 -2.26 -0.33 15.72
C LEU A 34 -2.58 -0.10 14.23
N GLN A 35 -1.62 -0.32 13.34
CA GLN A 35 -1.85 -0.17 11.91
C GLN A 35 -2.40 -1.46 11.29
N LEU A 36 -3.15 -1.29 10.21
CA LEU A 36 -3.54 -2.38 9.33
C LEU A 36 -2.61 -2.42 8.12
N ALA A 37 -2.42 -3.62 7.58
CA ALA A 37 -1.70 -3.82 6.33
C ALA A 37 -2.64 -3.63 5.13
N TYR A 38 -2.15 -2.93 4.11
CA TYR A 38 -2.87 -2.62 2.87
C TYR A 38 -2.16 -3.19 1.65
N LYS A 39 -2.95 -3.67 0.69
CA LYS A 39 -2.45 -4.10 -0.62
C LYS A 39 -2.15 -2.88 -1.48
N LEU A 40 -0.92 -2.77 -1.95
CA LEU A 40 -0.51 -1.80 -2.97
C LEU A 40 -0.15 -2.48 -4.28
N GLU A 41 -0.36 -1.79 -5.39
CA GLU A 41 0.11 -2.15 -6.73
C GLU A 41 0.91 -0.98 -7.30
N CYS A 42 2.10 -1.26 -7.84
CA CYS A 42 2.88 -0.26 -8.56
C CYS A 42 2.36 -0.07 -9.98
N LEU A 43 1.92 1.14 -10.30
CA LEU A 43 1.45 1.55 -11.63
C LEU A 43 2.57 2.13 -12.51
N ALA A 44 3.84 2.06 -12.09
CA ALA A 44 4.95 2.45 -12.95
C ALA A 44 4.97 1.56 -14.22
N PRO A 45 5.22 2.13 -15.41
CA PRO A 45 5.24 1.36 -16.65
C PRO A 45 6.15 0.15 -16.56
N GLY A 46 5.60 -1.04 -16.84
CA GLY A 46 6.35 -2.30 -16.82
C GLY A 46 6.64 -2.91 -15.44
N CYS A 47 6.15 -2.33 -14.34
CA CYS A 47 6.38 -2.88 -12.99
C CYS A 47 5.26 -3.79 -12.49
N GLY A 48 4.07 -3.25 -12.19
CA GLY A 48 2.92 -4.03 -11.70
C GLY A 48 3.12 -4.73 -10.34
N HIS A 49 4.25 -4.51 -9.65
CA HIS A 49 4.58 -5.24 -8.43
C HIS A 49 3.54 -5.00 -7.33
N ILE A 50 3.09 -6.09 -6.68
CA ILE A 50 2.05 -6.07 -5.66
C ILE A 50 2.65 -6.42 -4.31
N TYR A 51 2.39 -5.61 -3.29
CA TYR A 51 3.01 -5.75 -1.98
C TYR A 51 2.20 -5.09 -0.86
N GLY A 52 2.51 -5.43 0.39
CA GLY A 52 1.87 -4.86 1.56
C GLY A 52 2.60 -3.64 2.11
N ALA A 53 1.85 -2.68 2.65
CA ALA A 53 2.37 -1.55 3.43
C ALA A 53 1.45 -1.21 4.60
N ASN A 54 2.00 -0.59 5.66
CA ASN A 54 1.17 -0.03 6.74
C ASN A 54 0.36 1.17 6.22
N GLY A 55 -0.83 1.38 6.77
CA GLY A 55 -1.69 2.52 6.41
C GLY A 55 -0.97 3.88 6.53
N THR A 56 -0.16 4.05 7.57
CA THR A 56 0.70 5.21 7.83
C THR A 56 1.72 5.52 6.72
N ASP A 57 2.11 4.53 5.93
CA ASP A 57 3.14 4.68 4.90
C ASP A 57 2.56 5.03 3.52
N ILE A 58 1.29 4.76 3.26
CA ILE A 58 0.72 4.70 1.90
C ILE A 58 0.98 5.99 1.11
N PHE A 59 0.81 7.15 1.73
CA PHE A 59 0.96 8.47 1.09
C PHE A 59 2.34 8.72 0.47
N GLN A 60 3.38 8.03 0.97
CA GLN A 60 4.76 8.21 0.55
C GLN A 60 5.45 6.91 0.12
N ARG A 61 4.73 5.80 0.12
CA ARG A 61 5.33 4.49 -0.14
C ARG A 61 5.94 4.45 -1.54
N LYS A 62 7.16 3.93 -1.65
CA LYS A 62 7.82 3.62 -2.93
C LYS A 62 7.73 2.13 -3.22
N CYS A 63 7.69 1.77 -4.50
CA CYS A 63 7.75 0.38 -4.95
C CYS A 63 9.11 -0.28 -4.57
N PRO A 64 9.11 -1.46 -3.92
CA PRO A 64 10.35 -2.19 -3.64
C PRO A 64 11.06 -2.69 -4.90
N GLU A 65 10.31 -2.98 -5.97
CA GLU A 65 10.86 -3.58 -7.19
C GLU A 65 11.60 -2.57 -8.07
N CYS A 66 11.01 -1.40 -8.31
CA CYS A 66 11.51 -0.45 -9.33
C CYS A 66 11.88 0.94 -8.80
N GLN A 67 11.63 1.24 -7.53
CA GLN A 67 11.84 2.59 -6.95
C GLN A 67 12.75 2.59 -5.71
N GLY A 68 13.38 1.46 -5.38
CA GLY A 68 14.21 1.31 -4.19
C GLY A 68 13.42 1.43 -2.87
N GLY A 69 12.13 1.11 -2.89
CA GLY A 69 11.29 1.09 -1.69
C GLY A 69 11.67 -0.04 -0.73
N ARG A 70 11.21 0.05 0.53
CA ARG A 70 11.37 -1.05 1.49
C ARG A 70 10.56 -2.26 1.03
N LYS A 71 11.01 -3.48 1.41
CA LYS A 71 10.27 -4.72 1.17
C LYS A 71 8.83 -4.63 1.73
N GLY A 72 7.88 -5.25 1.04
CA GLY A 72 6.50 -5.33 1.50
C GLY A 72 6.32 -6.21 2.73
N ILE A 73 5.22 -5.99 3.45
CA ILE A 73 4.74 -6.83 4.56
C ILE A 73 3.61 -7.76 4.08
N ALA A 74 3.13 -8.68 4.93
CA ALA A 74 1.90 -9.44 4.66
C ALA A 74 0.65 -8.54 4.78
N TYR A 75 -0.41 -8.79 3.99
CA TYR A 75 -1.60 -7.91 3.89
C TYR A 75 -2.89 -8.66 3.47
#